data_AF-A0A4Q3UQU7-F1
#
_entry.id   AF-A0A4Q3UQU7-F1
#
_cell.length_a   1.000
_cell.length_b   1.000
_cell.length_c   1.000
_cell.angle_alpha   90.00
_cell.angle_beta   90.00
_cell.angle_gamma   90.00
#
_symmetry.space_group_name_H-M   'P 1'
#
loop_
_entity.id
_entity.type
_entity.pdbx_description
1 polymer ?
#
loop_
_entity_poly.entity_id
_entity_poly.type
_entity_poly.pdbx_seq_one_letter_code
_entity_poly.pdbx_strand_id
1 'polypeptide(L)'
;SFTDLVNNHLFVYLAANLSTHNQQAEAALAILDRRNMEPGYMKSPVWDLEKGYILLYKGDPDASIYLERFVNKFKGKYYVKDALQKLSWIFYLKGDQQRADYFRKQIPGKGNSESEADKQANEEAATNNWPNKILLRARLYSDGGYHREALRILHGKSVNDFATAVEKLEFNYRAGRIYDDIGRDEAAIGYYRLAAEQGKNRREYFAARAALQIGFIYEKQGNFKEAKRWFEASMAMKDHDFKNGIDQRAKAGLDRCAQEADREIF
;
A
#
# COMPACT_ATOMS: atom_id res chain seq x y z
N SER A 1 21.03 -4.07 -25.62
CA SER A 1 20.98 -2.94 -24.69
C SER A 1 20.38 -3.43 -23.39
N PHE A 2 21.22 -3.73 -22.39
CA PHE A 2 20.74 -3.99 -21.03
C PHE A 2 20.58 -2.62 -20.36
N THR A 3 19.46 -2.37 -19.70
CA THR A 3 19.23 -1.13 -18.95
C THR A 3 20.37 -0.91 -17.95
N ASP A 4 21.10 0.20 -18.05
CA ASP A 4 22.20 0.51 -17.14
C ASP A 4 21.65 0.95 -15.78
N LEU A 5 21.68 0.05 -14.81
CA LEU A 5 21.22 0.28 -13.43
C LEU A 5 22.37 0.62 -12.47
N VAL A 6 23.52 1.02 -12.99
CA VAL A 6 24.68 1.42 -12.18
C VAL A 6 25.05 2.87 -12.45
N ASN A 7 25.26 3.22 -13.73
CA ASN A 7 25.75 4.53 -14.15
C ASN A 7 24.67 5.43 -14.78
N ASN A 8 23.39 5.03 -14.71
CA ASN A 8 22.28 5.90 -15.09
C ASN A 8 21.30 6.07 -13.92
N HIS A 9 21.43 7.19 -13.19
CA HIS A 9 20.60 7.47 -12.01
C HIS A 9 19.11 7.62 -12.31
N LEU A 10 18.72 8.02 -13.52
CA LEU A 10 17.31 8.05 -13.90
C LEU A 10 16.74 6.62 -14.00
N PHE A 11 17.50 5.70 -14.60
CA PHE A 11 17.09 4.29 -14.68
C PHE A 11 17.15 3.59 -13.34
N VAL A 12 18.14 3.88 -12.49
CA VAL A 12 18.17 3.43 -11.09
C VAL A 12 16.90 3.86 -10.36
N TYR A 13 16.54 5.14 -10.44
CA TYR A 13 15.35 5.67 -9.78
C TYR A 13 14.08 4.98 -10.29
N LEU A 14 13.90 4.90 -11.61
CA LEU A 14 12.72 4.26 -12.20
C LEU A 14 12.62 2.78 -11.79
N ALA A 15 13.72 2.03 -11.87
CA ALA A 15 13.74 0.61 -11.56
C ALA A 15 13.50 0.35 -10.06
N ALA A 16 14.11 1.15 -9.18
CA ALA A 16 13.88 1.05 -7.74
C ALA A 16 12.42 1.39 -7.38
N ASN A 17 11.90 2.51 -7.89
CA ASN A 17 10.53 2.93 -7.63
C ASN A 17 9.49 1.91 -8.16
N LEU A 18 9.69 1.39 -9.37
CA LEU A 18 8.84 0.32 -9.92
C LEU A 18 8.91 -0.96 -9.09
N SER A 19 10.11 -1.36 -8.65
CA SER A 19 10.30 -2.53 -7.79
C SER A 19 9.57 -2.33 -6.45
N THR A 20 9.72 -1.18 -5.82
CA THR A 20 9.02 -0.83 -4.57
C THR A 20 7.50 -0.88 -4.75
N HIS A 21 6.96 -0.30 -5.82
CA HIS A 21 5.52 -0.33 -6.11
C HIS A 21 4.97 -1.72 -6.43
N ASN A 22 5.82 -2.64 -6.86
CA ASN A 22 5.48 -4.04 -7.15
C ASN A 22 5.82 -4.99 -5.99
N GLN A 23 5.93 -4.49 -4.75
CA GLN A 23 6.23 -5.31 -3.58
C GLN A 23 7.57 -6.07 -3.70
N GLN A 24 8.58 -5.47 -4.32
CA GLN A 24 9.92 -6.06 -4.49
C GLN A 24 10.97 -5.23 -3.75
N ALA A 25 10.77 -5.00 -2.45
CA ALA A 25 11.62 -4.11 -1.66
C ALA A 25 13.09 -4.57 -1.63
N GLU A 26 13.37 -5.88 -1.60
CA GLU A 26 14.74 -6.40 -1.63
C GLU A 26 15.45 -6.10 -2.96
N ALA A 27 14.75 -6.25 -4.09
CA ALA A 27 15.28 -5.92 -5.41
C ALA A 27 15.53 -4.41 -5.53
N ALA A 28 14.57 -3.60 -5.05
CA ALA A 28 14.71 -2.15 -5.00
C ALA A 28 15.94 -1.73 -4.18
N LEU A 29 16.17 -2.35 -3.02
CA LEU A 29 17.35 -2.08 -2.18
C LEU A 29 18.65 -2.41 -2.92
N ALA A 30 18.71 -3.57 -3.56
CA ALA A 30 19.88 -4.00 -4.33
C ALA A 30 20.20 -3.06 -5.49
N ILE A 31 19.18 -2.55 -6.18
CA ILE A 31 19.33 -1.55 -7.25
C ILE A 31 19.91 -0.25 -6.68
N LEU A 32 19.35 0.26 -5.58
CA LEU A 32 19.83 1.49 -4.96
C LEU A 32 21.27 1.36 -4.46
N ASP A 33 21.64 0.25 -3.82
CA ASP A 33 22.97 0.07 -3.22
C ASP A 33 24.08 -0.15 -4.25
N ARG A 34 23.74 -0.56 -5.48
CA ARG A 34 24.71 -0.74 -6.58
C ARG A 34 24.93 0.52 -7.43
N ARG A 35 24.14 1.58 -7.23
CA ARG A 35 24.27 2.81 -8.03
C ARG A 35 25.65 3.44 -7.86
N ASN A 36 26.19 4.05 -8.90
CA ASN A 36 27.45 4.79 -8.83
C ASN A 36 27.28 6.02 -7.92
N MET A 37 28.20 6.20 -6.97
CA MET A 37 28.18 7.26 -5.96
C MET A 37 29.32 8.28 -6.14
N GLU A 38 30.02 8.25 -7.28
CA GLU A 38 31.07 9.22 -7.59
C GLU A 38 30.55 10.66 -7.62
N PRO A 39 31.42 11.67 -7.39
CA PRO A 39 31.00 13.07 -7.27
C PRO A 39 30.22 13.64 -8.46
N GLY A 40 30.36 13.07 -9.66
CA GLY A 40 29.67 13.50 -10.88
C GLY A 40 28.20 13.10 -10.97
N TYR A 41 27.70 12.27 -10.05
CA TYR A 41 26.33 11.76 -10.07
C TYR A 41 25.35 12.58 -9.22
N MET A 42 24.05 12.42 -9.50
CA MET A 42 22.98 13.17 -8.85
C MET A 42 22.93 12.89 -7.34
N LYS A 43 23.07 13.96 -6.55
CA LYS A 43 22.81 13.96 -5.11
C LYS A 43 21.44 14.58 -4.86
N SER A 44 20.45 13.74 -4.59
CA SER A 44 19.07 14.18 -4.33
C SER A 44 18.53 13.52 -3.04
N PRO A 45 17.78 14.26 -2.20
CA PRO A 45 17.08 13.68 -1.05
C PRO A 45 16.10 12.57 -1.42
N VAL A 46 15.68 12.47 -2.69
CA VAL A 46 14.78 11.39 -3.15
C VAL A 46 15.37 9.99 -2.89
N TRP A 47 16.71 9.85 -2.87
CA TRP A 47 17.35 8.59 -2.51
C TRP A 47 17.13 8.20 -1.05
N ASP A 48 17.05 9.18 -0.16
CA ASP A 48 16.72 8.95 1.24
C ASP A 48 15.24 8.61 1.41
N LEU A 49 14.34 9.19 0.59
CA LEU A 49 12.92 8.81 0.57
C LEU A 49 12.74 7.34 0.19
N GLU A 50 13.26 6.96 -0.99
CA GLU A 50 13.14 5.60 -1.52
C GLU A 50 13.76 4.56 -0.58
N LYS A 51 14.98 4.81 -0.10
CA LYS A 51 15.65 3.91 0.85
C LYS A 51 14.91 3.85 2.19
N GLY A 52 14.34 4.96 2.65
CA GLY A 52 13.51 5.03 3.84
C GLY A 52 12.25 4.15 3.75
N TYR A 53 11.54 4.19 2.63
CA TYR A 53 10.38 3.32 2.39
C TYR A 53 10.75 1.83 2.33
N ILE A 54 11.79 1.50 1.57
CA ILE A 54 12.25 0.11 1.42
C ILE A 54 12.64 -0.50 2.77
N LEU A 55 13.41 0.24 3.57
CA LEU A 55 13.82 -0.17 4.91
C LEU A 55 12.62 -0.26 5.87
N LEU A 56 11.67 0.65 5.76
CA LEU A 56 10.44 0.59 6.55
C LEU A 56 9.67 -0.71 6.28
N TYR A 57 9.49 -1.09 5.02
CA TYR A 57 8.77 -2.31 4.67
C TYR A 57 9.49 -3.58 5.14
N LYS A 58 10.83 -3.53 5.21
CA LYS A 58 11.65 -4.59 5.80
C LYS A 58 11.57 -4.65 7.33
N GLY A 59 11.04 -3.60 7.97
CA GLY A 59 11.05 -3.44 9.42
C GLY A 59 12.43 -3.04 9.99
N ASP A 60 13.29 -2.48 9.15
CA ASP A 60 14.63 -2.06 9.53
C ASP A 60 14.59 -0.72 10.30
N PRO A 61 15.19 -0.62 11.50
CA PRO A 61 15.14 0.59 12.31
C PRO A 61 15.81 1.81 11.65
N ASP A 62 16.73 1.62 10.69
CA ASP A 62 17.41 2.69 9.97
C ASP A 62 16.47 3.48 9.05
N ALA A 63 15.28 2.95 8.76
CA ALA A 63 14.25 3.64 7.97
C ALA A 63 14.01 5.08 8.47
N SER A 64 13.99 5.29 9.80
CA SER A 64 13.79 6.64 10.35
C SER A 64 14.95 7.58 10.03
N ILE A 65 16.19 7.10 9.97
CA ILE A 65 17.36 7.94 9.67
C ILE A 65 17.24 8.53 8.27
N TYR A 66 16.87 7.70 7.29
CA TYR A 66 16.71 8.13 5.90
C TYR A 66 15.50 9.04 5.73
N LEU A 67 14.34 8.68 6.28
CA LEU A 67 13.15 9.52 6.17
C LEU A 67 13.32 10.88 6.89
N GLU A 68 13.97 10.92 8.06
CA GLU A 68 14.30 12.18 8.76
C GLU A 68 15.22 13.06 7.92
N ARG A 69 16.21 12.45 7.25
CA ARG A 69 17.10 13.19 6.35
C ARG A 69 16.34 13.75 5.16
N PHE A 70 15.41 13.00 4.57
CA PHE A 70 14.56 13.47 3.48
C PHE A 70 13.74 14.69 3.91
N VAL A 71 12.96 14.60 4.99
CA VAL A 71 12.07 15.71 5.42
C VAL A 71 12.85 16.97 5.82
N ASN A 72 14.10 16.83 6.26
CA ASN A 72 14.96 17.96 6.64
C ASN A 72 15.67 18.61 5.44
N LYS A 73 16.03 17.82 4.42
CA LYS A 73 16.84 18.30 3.29
C LYS A 73 16.03 18.61 2.03
N PHE A 74 14.92 17.92 1.81
CA PHE A 74 14.10 18.11 0.62
C PHE A 74 13.43 19.49 0.63
N LYS A 75 13.55 20.21 -0.49
CA LYS A 75 12.99 21.56 -0.67
C LYS A 75 11.72 21.57 -1.53
N GLY A 76 11.36 20.42 -2.11
CA GLY A 76 10.10 20.25 -2.82
C GLY A 76 8.92 20.03 -1.87
N LYS A 77 7.74 19.82 -2.44
CA LYS A 77 6.48 19.68 -1.68
C LYS A 77 5.87 18.28 -1.71
N TYR A 78 6.23 17.45 -2.70
CA TYR A 78 5.71 16.10 -2.89
C TYR A 78 6.28 15.10 -1.87
N TYR A 79 5.46 14.16 -1.42
CA TYR A 79 5.77 13.05 -0.50
C TYR A 79 6.25 13.47 0.89
N VAL A 80 6.26 14.76 1.21
CA VAL A 80 6.69 15.25 2.54
C VAL A 80 5.69 14.82 3.62
N LYS A 81 4.39 14.87 3.34
CA LYS A 81 3.37 14.44 4.31
C LYS A 81 3.38 12.92 4.47
N ASP A 82 3.54 12.20 3.37
CA ASP A 82 3.68 10.75 3.42
C ASP A 82 4.90 10.31 4.24
N ALA A 83 6.08 10.91 3.99
CA ALA A 83 7.29 10.60 4.76
C ALA A 83 7.13 10.92 6.25
N LEU A 84 6.48 12.03 6.61
CA LEU A 84 6.15 12.36 8.01
C LEU A 84 5.20 11.34 8.63
N GLN A 85 4.20 10.86 7.89
CA GLN A 85 3.31 9.79 8.36
C GLN A 85 4.11 8.51 8.60
N LYS A 86 4.98 8.10 7.67
CA LYS A 86 5.83 6.92 7.83
C LYS A 86 6.77 7.04 9.05
N LEU A 87 7.35 8.21 9.30
CA LEU A 87 8.10 8.49 10.53
C LEU A 87 7.24 8.30 11.77
N SER A 88 6.03 8.87 11.78
CA SER A 88 5.10 8.71 12.90
C SER A 88 4.77 7.24 13.19
N TRP A 89 4.58 6.43 12.13
CA TRP A 89 4.35 4.99 12.24
C TRP A 89 5.56 4.24 12.78
N ILE A 90 6.78 4.57 12.35
CA ILE A 90 8.01 3.95 12.87
C ILE A 90 8.10 4.12 14.38
N PHE A 91 7.94 5.36 14.88
CA PHE A 91 8.03 5.63 16.31
C PHE A 91 6.85 5.04 17.09
N TYR A 92 5.65 5.07 16.52
CA TYR A 92 4.46 4.42 17.11
C TYR A 92 4.67 2.91 17.30
N LEU A 93 5.21 2.23 16.29
CA LEU A 93 5.51 0.79 16.35
C LEU A 93 6.64 0.45 17.34
N LYS A 94 7.61 1.37 17.53
CA LYS A 94 8.67 1.26 18.54
C LYS A 94 8.17 1.56 19.97
N GLY A 95 6.95 2.09 20.13
CA GLY A 95 6.39 2.47 21.43
C GLY A 95 6.76 3.88 21.88
N ASP A 96 7.46 4.65 21.04
CA ASP A 96 7.80 6.04 21.31
C ASP A 96 6.65 6.95 20.84
N GLN A 97 5.62 7.07 21.68
CA GLN A 97 4.44 7.87 21.37
C GLN A 97 4.78 9.36 21.24
N GLN A 98 5.75 9.85 22.00
CA GLN A 98 6.15 11.27 21.97
C GLN A 98 6.68 11.65 20.59
N ARG A 99 7.60 10.85 20.02
CA ARG A 99 8.09 11.07 18.66
C ARG A 99 7.02 10.80 17.61
N ALA A 100 6.19 9.78 17.80
CA ALA A 100 5.08 9.50 16.90
C ALA A 100 4.15 10.72 16.75
N ASP A 101 3.73 11.31 17.88
CA ASP A 101 2.91 12.52 17.91
C ASP A 101 3.64 13.73 17.32
N TYR A 102 4.94 13.86 17.59
CA TYR A 102 5.76 14.95 17.05
C TYR A 102 5.76 14.97 15.51
N PHE A 103 5.93 13.82 14.86
CA PHE A 103 5.90 13.75 13.39
C PHE A 103 4.48 13.90 12.85
N ARG A 104 3.48 13.27 13.50
CA ARG A 104 2.07 13.37 13.07
C ARG A 104 1.56 14.81 13.07
N LYS A 105 1.89 15.59 14.10
CA LYS A 105 1.48 17.00 14.23
C LYS A 105 2.05 17.91 13.13
N GLN A 106 3.14 17.52 12.48
CA GLN A 106 3.74 18.31 11.40
C GLN A 106 3.03 18.10 10.05
N ILE A 107 2.30 17.00 9.88
CA ILE A 107 1.71 16.60 8.59
C ILE A 107 0.84 17.71 7.96
N PRO A 108 -0.09 18.37 8.68
CA PRO A 108 -0.95 19.38 8.06
C PRO A 108 -0.19 20.61 7.55
N GLY A 109 0.94 20.95 8.17
CA GLY A 109 1.69 22.18 7.92
C GLY A 109 2.91 22.05 7.00
N LYS A 110 3.17 20.87 6.42
CA LYS A 110 4.36 20.59 5.59
C LYS A 110 3.95 20.04 4.22
N GLY A 111 4.76 20.31 3.19
CA GLY A 111 4.51 19.81 1.83
C GLY A 111 3.28 20.40 1.15
N ASN A 112 2.67 19.63 0.24
CA ASN A 112 1.35 19.89 -0.35
C ASN A 112 0.45 18.65 -0.16
N SER A 113 -0.73 18.64 -0.78
CA SER A 113 -1.64 17.48 -0.82
C SER A 113 -1.97 17.12 -2.28
N GLU A 114 -0.97 17.17 -3.17
CA GLU A 114 -1.17 16.87 -4.58
C GLU A 114 -1.10 15.37 -4.87
N SER A 115 -0.14 14.67 -4.25
CA SER A 115 -0.07 13.21 -4.36
C SER A 115 -1.16 12.55 -3.53
N GLU A 116 -1.68 11.42 -3.99
CA GLU A 116 -2.67 10.62 -3.23
C GLU A 116 -2.10 10.19 -1.88
N ALA A 117 -0.80 9.90 -1.80
CA ALA A 117 -0.11 9.54 -0.56
C ALA A 117 -0.11 10.70 0.45
N ASP A 118 0.16 11.94 0.00
CA ASP A 118 0.12 13.11 0.87
C ASP A 118 -1.31 13.48 1.30
N LYS A 119 -2.31 13.28 0.43
CA LYS A 119 -3.73 13.44 0.78
C LYS A 119 -4.13 12.47 1.89
N GLN A 120 -3.82 11.18 1.71
CA GLN A 120 -4.09 10.16 2.71
C GLN A 120 -3.38 10.47 4.03
N ALA A 121 -2.10 10.83 3.99
CA ALA A 121 -1.36 11.21 5.19
C ALA A 121 -2.03 12.37 5.94
N ASN A 122 -2.51 13.38 5.21
CA ASN A 122 -3.20 14.53 5.77
C ASN A 122 -4.55 14.17 6.40
N GLU A 123 -5.37 13.36 5.71
CA GLU A 123 -6.67 12.89 6.19
C GLU A 123 -6.52 12.02 7.44
N GLU A 124 -5.60 11.06 7.43
CA GLU A 124 -5.33 10.21 8.59
C GLU A 124 -4.82 11.05 9.77
N ALA A 125 -3.90 12.00 9.55
CA ALA A 125 -3.36 12.84 10.61
C ALA A 125 -4.42 13.73 11.27
N ALA A 126 -5.48 14.10 10.55
CA ALA A 126 -6.62 14.86 11.08
C ALA A 126 -7.51 14.05 12.02
N THR A 127 -7.40 12.72 12.00
CA THR A 127 -8.09 11.86 12.97
C THR A 127 -7.30 11.78 14.28
N ASN A 128 -7.99 11.54 15.40
CA ASN A 128 -7.34 11.23 16.69
C ASN A 128 -7.03 9.73 16.85
N ASN A 129 -7.17 8.94 15.78
CA ASN A 129 -7.06 7.48 15.83
C ASN A 129 -5.68 7.03 15.36
N TRP A 130 -5.08 6.09 16.08
CA TRP A 130 -3.88 5.39 15.63
C TRP A 130 -4.28 4.03 15.03
N PRO A 131 -3.62 3.58 13.96
CA PRO A 131 -3.89 2.25 13.41
C PRO A 131 -3.50 1.16 14.42
N ASN A 132 -4.17 0.02 14.34
CA ASN A 132 -3.78 -1.14 15.14
C ASN A 132 -2.33 -1.55 14.82
N LYS A 133 -1.46 -1.72 15.82
CA LYS A 133 -0.05 -2.04 15.61
C LYS A 133 0.17 -3.36 14.85
N ILE A 134 -0.68 -4.37 15.07
CA ILE A 134 -0.58 -5.66 14.38
C ILE A 134 -0.92 -5.48 12.90
N LEU A 135 -2.03 -4.82 12.60
CA LEU A 135 -2.49 -4.59 11.23
C LEU A 135 -1.55 -3.66 10.46
N LEU A 136 -1.02 -2.62 11.12
CA LEU A 136 -0.02 -1.73 10.53
C LEU A 136 1.27 -2.50 10.21
N ARG A 137 1.75 -3.37 11.10
CA ARG A 137 2.96 -4.17 10.81
C ARG A 137 2.73 -5.16 9.67
N ALA A 138 1.57 -5.82 9.64
CA ALA A 138 1.19 -6.71 8.53
C ALA A 138 1.11 -5.93 7.19
N ARG A 139 0.56 -4.72 7.19
CA ARG A 139 0.56 -3.81 6.04
C ARG A 139 1.96 -3.57 5.51
N LEU A 140 2.87 -3.09 6.36
CA LEU A 140 4.20 -2.67 5.94
C LEU A 140 5.00 -3.83 5.36
N TYR A 141 4.91 -5.02 5.96
CA TYR A 141 5.53 -6.21 5.40
C TYR A 141 4.93 -6.59 4.05
N SER A 142 3.60 -6.61 3.94
CA SER A 142 2.92 -6.94 2.68
C SER A 142 3.22 -5.93 1.57
N ASP A 143 3.30 -4.63 1.90
CA ASP A 143 3.62 -3.57 0.94
C ASP A 143 5.05 -3.71 0.38
N GLY A 144 5.97 -4.33 1.13
CA GLY A 144 7.34 -4.60 0.67
C GLY A 144 7.60 -5.97 0.03
N GLY A 145 6.60 -6.87 0.00
CA GLY A 145 6.76 -8.24 -0.48
C GLY A 145 7.17 -9.27 0.56
N TYR A 146 7.27 -8.87 1.83
CA TYR A 146 7.61 -9.73 2.95
C TYR A 146 6.35 -10.51 3.43
N HIS A 147 5.70 -11.23 2.51
CA HIS A 147 4.40 -11.87 2.75
C HIS A 147 4.46 -12.95 3.84
N ARG A 148 5.60 -13.64 4.00
CA ARG A 148 5.80 -14.62 5.07
C ARG A 148 5.81 -13.97 6.45
N GLU A 149 6.49 -12.83 6.57
CA GLU A 149 6.53 -11.99 7.76
C GLU A 149 5.13 -11.47 8.08
N ALA A 150 4.41 -10.98 7.06
CA ALA A 150 3.04 -10.51 7.21
C ALA A 150 2.09 -11.63 7.69
N LEU A 151 2.15 -12.82 7.10
CA LEU A 151 1.37 -13.99 7.54
C LEU A 151 1.70 -14.40 8.97
N ARG A 152 2.98 -14.39 9.35
CA ARG A 152 3.41 -14.71 10.71
C ARG A 152 2.84 -13.74 11.75
N ILE A 153 2.71 -12.45 11.40
CA ILE A 153 2.06 -11.45 12.26
C ILE A 153 0.56 -11.76 12.45
N LEU A 154 -0.11 -12.25 11.40
CA LEU A 154 -1.55 -12.56 11.46
C LEU A 154 -1.86 -14.00 11.91
N HIS A 155 -0.84 -14.84 12.06
CA HIS A 155 -1.03 -16.25 12.41
C HIS A 155 -1.75 -16.41 13.75
N GLY A 156 -2.77 -17.25 13.78
CA GLY A 156 -3.60 -17.50 14.97
C GLY A 156 -4.54 -16.33 15.34
N LYS A 157 -4.57 -15.24 14.56
CA LYS A 157 -5.48 -14.12 14.78
C LYS A 157 -6.81 -14.31 14.08
N SER A 158 -7.83 -13.74 14.69
CA SER A 158 -9.20 -13.69 14.19
C SER A 158 -9.76 -12.28 14.36
N VAL A 159 -10.95 -12.02 13.81
CA VAL A 159 -11.67 -10.76 14.05
C VAL A 159 -11.94 -10.49 15.54
N ASN A 160 -11.91 -11.50 16.41
CA ASN A 160 -12.14 -11.31 17.84
C ASN A 160 -10.93 -10.72 18.57
N ASP A 161 -9.75 -10.72 17.95
CA ASP A 161 -8.54 -10.05 18.47
C ASP A 161 -8.54 -8.53 18.26
N PHE A 162 -9.54 -7.99 17.54
CA PHE A 162 -9.61 -6.59 17.15
C PHE A 162 -10.84 -5.90 17.77
N ALA A 163 -10.64 -4.73 18.37
CA ALA A 163 -11.63 -4.11 19.22
C ALA A 163 -12.74 -3.42 18.41
N THR A 164 -12.35 -2.70 17.37
CA THR A 164 -13.28 -1.88 16.58
C THR A 164 -13.75 -2.60 15.33
N ALA A 165 -14.92 -2.23 14.82
CA ALA A 165 -15.42 -2.77 13.56
C ALA A 165 -14.51 -2.43 12.37
N VAL A 166 -13.81 -1.28 12.42
CA VAL A 166 -12.84 -0.88 11.39
C VAL A 166 -11.63 -1.80 11.38
N GLU A 167 -11.07 -2.12 12.56
CA GLU A 167 -9.94 -3.05 12.66
C GLU A 167 -10.34 -4.48 12.23
N LYS A 168 -11.55 -4.93 12.54
CA LYS A 168 -12.07 -6.24 12.09
C LYS A 168 -12.18 -6.31 10.56
N LEU A 169 -12.72 -5.24 9.96
CA LEU A 169 -12.79 -5.09 8.52
C LEU A 169 -11.39 -5.05 7.87
N GLU A 170 -10.50 -4.24 8.43
CA GLU A 170 -9.12 -4.11 7.97
C GLU A 170 -8.35 -5.44 8.09
N PHE A 171 -8.54 -6.19 9.18
CA PHE A 171 -7.96 -7.53 9.35
C PHE A 171 -8.33 -8.46 8.20
N ASN A 172 -9.64 -8.58 7.90
CA ASN A 172 -10.12 -9.43 6.82
C ASN A 172 -9.55 -8.97 5.47
N TYR A 173 -9.56 -7.67 5.20
CA TYR A 173 -8.98 -7.14 3.97
C TYR A 173 -7.48 -7.44 3.84
N ARG A 174 -6.70 -7.24 4.92
CA ARG A 174 -5.25 -7.48 4.93
C ARG A 174 -4.91 -8.95 4.78
N ALA A 175 -5.64 -9.84 5.46
CA ALA A 175 -5.49 -11.28 5.28
C ALA A 175 -5.78 -11.67 3.83
N GLY A 176 -6.87 -11.17 3.25
CA GLY A 176 -7.22 -11.37 1.84
C GLY A 176 -6.09 -10.95 0.90
N ARG A 177 -5.57 -9.73 1.04
CA ARG A 177 -4.42 -9.21 0.27
C ARG A 177 -3.20 -10.10 0.35
N ILE A 178 -2.84 -10.55 1.55
CA ILE A 178 -1.64 -11.36 1.73
C ILE A 178 -1.80 -12.74 1.09
N TYR A 179 -2.98 -13.36 1.20
CA TYR A 179 -3.26 -14.65 0.55
C TYR A 179 -3.30 -14.53 -0.97
N ASP A 180 -3.86 -13.44 -1.49
CA ASP A 180 -3.89 -13.09 -2.91
C ASP A 180 -2.47 -12.96 -3.48
N ASP A 181 -1.63 -12.14 -2.81
CA ASP A 181 -0.25 -11.89 -3.23
C ASP A 181 0.62 -13.17 -3.25
N ILE A 182 0.26 -14.23 -2.50
CA ILE A 182 0.95 -15.54 -2.52
C ILE A 182 0.23 -16.63 -3.35
N GLY A 183 -0.79 -16.26 -4.14
CA GLY A 183 -1.50 -17.16 -5.03
C GLY A 183 -2.38 -18.20 -4.32
N ARG A 184 -2.94 -17.85 -3.17
CA ARG A 184 -3.92 -18.65 -2.43
C ARG A 184 -5.33 -18.09 -2.64
N ASP A 185 -5.77 -18.10 -3.89
CA ASP A 185 -6.98 -17.45 -4.37
C ASP A 185 -8.25 -17.78 -3.55
N GLU A 186 -8.46 -19.05 -3.19
CA GLU A 186 -9.66 -19.46 -2.43
C GLU A 186 -9.70 -18.83 -1.03
N ALA A 187 -8.55 -18.86 -0.33
CA ALA A 187 -8.42 -18.20 0.97
C ALA A 187 -8.59 -16.69 0.84
N ALA A 188 -7.98 -16.08 -0.19
CA ALA A 188 -8.11 -14.67 -0.47
C ALA A 188 -9.57 -14.25 -0.67
N ILE A 189 -10.31 -14.97 -1.53
CA ILE A 189 -11.74 -14.75 -1.78
C ILE A 189 -12.53 -14.86 -0.47
N GLY A 190 -12.27 -15.87 0.36
CA GLY A 190 -12.94 -16.04 1.66
C GLY A 190 -12.80 -14.81 2.55
N TYR A 191 -11.58 -14.32 2.74
CA TYR A 191 -11.30 -13.13 3.56
C TYR A 191 -11.84 -11.84 2.93
N TYR A 192 -11.69 -11.66 1.62
CA TYR A 192 -12.25 -10.49 0.93
C TYR A 192 -13.76 -10.45 1.00
N ARG A 193 -14.46 -11.58 0.92
CA ARG A 193 -15.92 -11.64 1.06
C ARG A 193 -16.35 -11.16 2.45
N LEU A 194 -15.68 -11.63 3.49
CA LEU A 194 -15.92 -11.15 4.86
C LEU A 194 -15.72 -9.64 4.97
N ALA A 195 -14.67 -9.08 4.36
CA ALA A 195 -14.44 -7.64 4.35
C ALA A 195 -15.54 -6.88 3.58
N ALA A 196 -15.89 -7.33 2.38
CA ALA A 196 -16.92 -6.72 1.55
C ALA A 196 -18.30 -6.71 2.26
N GLU A 197 -18.68 -7.81 2.89
CA GLU A 197 -19.95 -7.94 3.62
C GLU A 197 -20.00 -7.06 4.88
N GLN A 198 -18.93 -7.05 5.68
CA GLN A 198 -18.86 -6.29 6.93
C GLN A 198 -18.81 -4.78 6.71
N GLY A 199 -18.20 -4.34 5.61
CA GLY A 199 -17.94 -2.92 5.35
C GLY A 199 -18.82 -2.30 4.25
N LYS A 200 -19.79 -3.01 3.66
CA LYS A 200 -20.62 -2.49 2.53
C LYS A 200 -21.29 -1.13 2.76
N ASN A 201 -21.54 -0.76 4.01
CA ASN A 201 -22.18 0.49 4.42
C ASN A 201 -21.21 1.43 5.17
N ARG A 202 -19.90 1.18 5.08
CA ARG A 202 -18.88 1.97 5.77
C ARG A 202 -18.07 2.81 4.79
N ARG A 203 -17.44 3.86 5.32
CA ARG A 203 -16.65 4.83 4.54
C ARG A 203 -15.21 4.38 4.29
N GLU A 204 -14.71 3.42 5.04
CA GLU A 204 -13.37 2.92 4.79
C GLU A 204 -13.33 2.14 3.47
N TYR A 205 -12.30 2.37 2.66
CA TYR A 205 -12.17 1.79 1.32
C TYR A 205 -12.07 0.25 1.30
N PHE A 206 -11.85 -0.40 2.44
CA PHE A 206 -11.54 -1.82 2.54
C PHE A 206 -12.58 -2.74 1.88
N ALA A 207 -13.87 -2.45 2.06
CA ALA A 207 -14.94 -3.28 1.51
C ALA A 207 -15.03 -3.19 -0.02
N ALA A 208 -15.05 -1.97 -0.55
CA ALA A 208 -15.07 -1.75 -2.01
C ALA A 208 -13.81 -2.34 -2.65
N ARG A 209 -12.64 -2.13 -2.04
CA ARG A 209 -11.39 -2.70 -2.54
C ARG A 209 -11.37 -4.23 -2.46
N ALA A 210 -11.93 -4.84 -1.41
CA ALA A 210 -12.04 -6.29 -1.32
C ALA A 210 -12.92 -6.86 -2.45
N ALA A 211 -14.08 -6.25 -2.71
CA ALA A 211 -14.93 -6.63 -3.84
C ALA A 211 -14.20 -6.50 -5.19
N LEU A 212 -13.46 -5.42 -5.40
CA LEU A 212 -12.61 -5.23 -6.59
C LEU A 212 -11.57 -6.36 -6.74
N GLN A 213 -10.88 -6.75 -5.67
CA GLN A 213 -9.90 -7.84 -5.73
C GLN A 213 -10.53 -9.20 -6.04
N ILE A 214 -11.71 -9.50 -5.48
CA ILE A 214 -12.45 -10.72 -5.85
C ILE A 214 -12.78 -10.72 -7.35
N GLY A 215 -13.19 -9.57 -7.89
CA GLY A 215 -13.43 -9.41 -9.32
C GLY A 215 -12.21 -9.77 -10.17
N PHE A 216 -11.02 -9.25 -9.80
CA PHE A 216 -9.76 -9.58 -10.48
C PHE A 216 -9.37 -11.05 -10.36
N ILE A 217 -9.58 -11.69 -9.20
CA ILE A 217 -9.28 -13.11 -9.03
C ILE A 217 -10.18 -13.94 -9.96
N TYR A 218 -11.48 -13.66 -10.00
CA TYR A 218 -12.39 -14.38 -10.90
C TYR A 218 -12.12 -14.12 -12.37
N GLU A 219 -11.76 -12.89 -12.72
CA GLU A 219 -11.34 -12.54 -14.08
C GLU A 219 -10.12 -13.36 -14.51
N LYS A 220 -9.09 -13.43 -13.66
CA LYS A 220 -7.87 -14.23 -13.91
C LYS A 220 -8.18 -15.72 -14.06
N GLN A 221 -9.21 -16.22 -13.38
CA GLN A 221 -9.68 -17.60 -13.46
C GLN A 221 -10.60 -17.87 -14.68
N GLY A 222 -10.89 -16.85 -15.49
CA GLY A 222 -11.83 -16.96 -16.61
C GLY A 222 -13.31 -17.01 -16.20
N ASN A 223 -13.62 -16.81 -14.91
CA ASN A 223 -15.00 -16.76 -14.43
C ASN A 223 -15.57 -15.34 -14.57
N PHE A 224 -15.78 -14.91 -15.82
CA PHE A 224 -16.20 -13.55 -16.14
C PHE A 224 -17.56 -13.19 -15.56
N LYS A 225 -18.45 -14.17 -15.37
CA LYS A 225 -19.77 -13.95 -14.76
C LYS A 225 -19.63 -13.48 -13.30
N GLU A 226 -18.85 -14.19 -12.49
CA GLU A 226 -18.61 -13.76 -11.11
C GLU A 226 -17.75 -12.50 -11.06
N ALA A 227 -16.76 -12.36 -11.94
CA ALA A 227 -15.94 -11.15 -12.02
C ALA A 227 -16.79 -9.88 -12.19
N LYS A 228 -17.72 -9.89 -13.16
CA LYS A 228 -18.66 -8.77 -13.39
C LYS A 228 -19.46 -8.42 -12.14
N ARG A 229 -20.06 -9.42 -11.50
CA ARG A 229 -20.85 -9.23 -10.27
C ARG A 229 -20.05 -8.55 -9.17
N TRP A 230 -18.78 -8.93 -8.99
CA TRP A 230 -17.93 -8.35 -7.95
C TRP A 230 -17.40 -6.94 -8.31
N PHE A 231 -17.12 -6.67 -9.58
CA PHE A 231 -16.81 -5.30 -10.02
C PHE A 231 -18.00 -4.35 -9.84
N GLU A 232 -19.22 -4.80 -10.17
CA GLU A 232 -20.46 -4.04 -9.92
C GLU A 232 -20.69 -3.82 -8.43
N ALA A 233 -20.51 -4.85 -7.60
CA ALA A 233 -20.61 -4.73 -6.15
C ALA A 233 -19.61 -3.73 -5.57
N SER A 234 -18.38 -3.69 -6.10
CA SER A 234 -17.38 -2.68 -5.72
C SER A 234 -17.86 -1.26 -6.04
N MET A 235 -18.42 -1.02 -7.24
CA MET A 235 -18.89 0.31 -7.66
C MET A 235 -20.16 0.76 -6.93
N ALA A 236 -20.99 -0.20 -6.49
CA ALA A 236 -22.21 0.05 -5.75
C ALA A 236 -21.96 0.57 -4.33
N MET A 237 -20.78 0.29 -3.74
CA MET A 237 -20.36 0.87 -2.48
C MET A 237 -19.99 2.35 -2.71
N LYS A 238 -20.79 3.26 -2.16
CA LYS A 238 -20.62 4.71 -2.32
C LYS A 238 -19.95 5.31 -1.08
N ASP A 239 -19.47 6.54 -1.22
CA ASP A 239 -18.98 7.37 -0.11
C ASP A 239 -17.85 6.75 0.70
N HIS A 240 -16.82 6.25 0.01
CA HIS A 240 -15.60 5.75 0.63
C HIS A 240 -14.33 6.41 0.06
N ASP A 241 -13.25 6.33 0.82
CA ASP A 241 -11.94 6.82 0.39
C ASP A 241 -11.50 6.13 -0.91
N PHE A 242 -10.78 6.84 -1.79
CA PHE A 242 -10.28 6.34 -3.08
C PHE A 242 -11.36 5.90 -4.09
N LYS A 243 -12.62 6.32 -3.95
CA LYS A 243 -13.73 5.95 -4.85
C LYS A 243 -13.37 6.04 -6.34
N ASN A 244 -12.88 7.18 -6.79
CA ASN A 244 -12.58 7.39 -8.21
C ASN A 244 -11.58 6.36 -8.76
N GLY A 245 -10.54 6.05 -7.98
CA GLY A 245 -9.52 5.07 -8.38
C GLY A 245 -10.03 3.63 -8.36
N ILE A 246 -10.90 3.28 -7.41
CA ILE A 246 -11.52 1.95 -7.33
C ILE A 246 -12.53 1.76 -8.47
N ASP A 247 -13.42 2.73 -8.69
CA ASP A 247 -14.43 2.69 -9.74
C ASP A 247 -13.80 2.62 -11.13
N GLN A 248 -12.73 3.38 -11.39
CA GLN A 248 -12.02 3.33 -12.67
C GLN A 248 -11.47 1.93 -12.95
N ARG A 249 -10.91 1.27 -11.92
CA ARG A 249 -10.37 -0.10 -12.04
C ARG A 249 -11.48 -1.14 -12.24
N ALA A 250 -12.58 -1.01 -11.49
CA ALA A 250 -13.74 -1.87 -11.64
C ALA A 250 -14.34 -1.75 -13.06
N LYS A 251 -14.49 -0.53 -13.57
CA LYS A 251 -14.97 -0.28 -14.93
C LYS A 251 -14.06 -0.90 -15.99
N ALA A 252 -12.74 -0.72 -15.86
CA ALA A 252 -11.79 -1.38 -16.76
C ALA A 252 -11.90 -2.92 -16.71
N GLY A 253 -12.19 -3.50 -15.54
CA GLY A 253 -12.46 -4.93 -15.40
C GLY A 253 -13.76 -5.37 -16.08
N LEU A 254 -14.83 -4.59 -15.94
CA LEU A 254 -16.10 -4.82 -16.62
C LEU A 254 -15.94 -4.78 -18.15
N ASP A 255 -15.19 -3.81 -18.67
CA ASP A 255 -14.92 -3.66 -20.10
C ASP A 255 -14.19 -4.91 -20.64
N ARG A 256 -13.19 -5.44 -19.91
CA ARG A 256 -12.51 -6.69 -20.30
C ARG A 256 -13.43 -7.90 -20.24
N CYS A 257 -14.23 -8.03 -19.19
CA CYS A 257 -15.19 -9.12 -19.07
C CYS A 257 -16.30 -9.07 -20.14
N ALA A 258 -16.61 -7.90 -20.69
CA ALA A 258 -17.53 -7.75 -21.82
C ALA A 258 -16.90 -8.26 -23.12
N GLN A 259 -15.66 -7.86 -23.41
CA GLN A 259 -14.93 -8.29 -24.60
C GLN A 259 -14.74 -9.80 -24.69
N GLU A 260 -14.47 -10.48 -23.57
CA GLU A 260 -14.33 -11.95 -23.57
C GLU A 260 -15.68 -12.67 -23.79
N ALA A 261 -16.79 -12.11 -23.30
CA ALA A 261 -18.12 -12.66 -23.57
C ALA A 261 -18.48 -12.56 -25.07
N ASP A 262 -18.06 -11.49 -25.74
CA ASP A 262 -18.25 -11.34 -27.19
C ASP A 262 -17.41 -12.35 -27.98
N ARG A 263 -16.22 -12.73 -27.49
CA ARG A 263 -15.36 -13.75 -28.12
C ARG A 263 -15.90 -15.16 -28.02
N GLU A 264 -16.64 -15.51 -26.97
CA GLU A 264 -17.27 -16.84 -26.83
C GLU A 264 -18.48 -17.03 -27.76
N ILE A 265 -18.99 -15.95 -28.37
CA ILE A 265 -20.14 -15.97 -29.29
C ILE A 265 -19.71 -16.19 -30.76
N PHE A 266 -18.41 -16.10 -31.07
CA PHE A 266 -17.82 -16.33 -32.40
C PHE A 266 -16.94 -17.58 -32.44
#